data_AF-A0A0R2H1S0-F1
#
_entry.id   AF-A0A0R2H1S0-F1
#
_cell.length_a   1.000
_cell.length_b   1.000
_cell.length_c   1.000
_cell.angle_alpha   90.00
_cell.angle_beta   90.00
_cell.angle_gamma   90.00
#
_symmetry.space_group_name_H-M   'P 1'
#
loop_
_entity.id
_entity.type
_entity.pdbx_description
1 polymer ?
#
loop_
_entity_poly.entity_id
_entity_poly.type
_entity_poly.pdbx_seq_one_letter_code
_entity_poly.pdbx_strand_id
1 'polypeptide(L)' 'MEWMMMKKLLTWLAGVSWLGLISYIGWAMYNHDLISQWPIFVHNQPQGLIGWGLVTTVILTLIAWVWPKPRI' A
#
# COMPACT_ATOMS: atom_id res chain seq x y z
N MET A 1 -16.69 -13.90 -15.84
CA MET A 1 -15.25 -13.88 -16.16
C MET A 1 -14.56 -12.63 -15.63
N GLU A 2 -15.17 -11.44 -15.81
CA GLU A 2 -14.65 -10.14 -15.39
C GLU A 2 -14.35 -10.01 -13.88
N TRP A 3 -15.20 -10.58 -13.01
CA TRP A 3 -14.99 -10.55 -11.55
C TRP A 3 -13.69 -11.23 -11.09
N MET A 4 -13.36 -12.37 -11.69
CA MET A 4 -12.10 -13.07 -11.39
C MET A 4 -10.90 -12.27 -11.89
N MET A 5 -11.04 -11.55 -13.01
CA MET A 5 -9.99 -10.69 -13.52
C MET A 5 -9.76 -9.48 -12.61
N MET A 6 -10.84 -8.85 -12.13
CA MET A 6 -10.74 -7.70 -11.22
C MET A 6 -10.08 -8.07 -9.88
N LYS A 7 -10.45 -9.21 -9.30
CA LYS A 7 -9.81 -9.68 -8.06
C LYS A 7 -8.32 -9.95 -8.23
N LYS A 8 -7.93 -10.61 -9.33
CA LYS A 8 -6.52 -10.85 -9.66
C LYS A 8 -5.77 -9.54 -9.84
N LEU A 9 -6.35 -8.57 -10.55
CA LEU A 9 -5.76 -7.25 -10.75
C LEU A 9 -5.55 -6.53 -9.41
N LEU A 10 -6.55 -6.49 -8.54
CA LEU A 10 -6.45 -5.85 -7.22
C LEU A 10 -5.37 -6.49 -6.34
N THR A 11 -5.25 -7.82 -6.37
CA THR A 11 -4.19 -8.54 -5.65
C THR A 11 -2.80 -8.22 -6.22
N TRP A 12 -2.68 -8.15 -7.55
CA TRP A 12 -1.43 -7.73 -8.21
C TRP A 12 -1.04 -6.31 -7.84
N LEU A 13 -1.99 -5.36 -7.89
CA LEU A 13 -1.76 -3.97 -7.52
C LEU A 13 -1.34 -3.85 -6.06
N ALA A 14 -2.02 -4.54 -5.13
CA ALA A 14 -1.64 -4.55 -3.73
C ALA A 14 -0.21 -5.09 -3.53
N GLY A 15 0.16 -6.17 -4.23
CA GLY A 15 1.51 -6.72 -4.19
C GLY A 15 2.57 -5.75 -4.71
N VAL A 16 2.32 -5.10 -5.85
CA VAL A 16 3.23 -4.09 -6.43
C VAL A 16 3.35 -2.87 -5.50
N SER A 17 2.26 -2.42 -4.89
CA SER A 17 2.29 -1.32 -3.92
C SER A 17 3.15 -1.65 -2.70
N TRP A 18 3.05 -2.87 -2.15
CA TRP A 18 3.92 -3.32 -1.06
C TRP A 18 5.39 -3.34 -1.46
N LEU A 19 5.70 -3.91 -2.63
CA LEU A 19 7.08 -3.95 -3.14
C LEU A 19 7.66 -2.55 -3.36
N GLY A 20 6.86 -1.64 -3.93
CA GLY A 20 7.25 -0.25 -4.13
C GLY A 20 7.49 0.47 -2.81
N LEU A 21 6.61 0.30 -1.82
CA LEU A 21 6.76 0.92 -0.50
C LEU A 21 8.02 0.43 0.22
N ILE A 22 8.29 -0.88 0.22
CA ILE A 22 9.49 -1.46 0.83
C ILE A 22 10.76 -0.94 0.13
N SER A 23 10.74 -0.90 -1.20
CA SER A 23 11.87 -0.40 -2.00
C SER A 23 12.14 1.07 -1.71
N TYR A 24 11.08 1.88 -1.61
CA TYR A 24 11.19 3.31 -1.28
C TYR A 24 11.74 3.52 0.14
N ILE A 25 11.26 2.74 1.12
CA ILE A 25 11.79 2.78 2.49
C ILE A 25 13.29 2.43 2.49
N GLY A 26 13.69 1.37 1.78
CA GLY A 26 15.11 0.99 1.66
C GLY A 26 15.96 2.07 1.01
N TRP A 27 15.44 2.74 -0.03
CA TRP A 27 16.10 3.89 -0.66
C TRP A 27 16.21 5.09 0.30
N ALA A 28 15.15 5.40 1.05
CA ALA A 28 15.16 6.49 2.05
C ALA A 28 16.14 6.20 3.21
N MET A 29 16.27 4.92 3.61
CA MET A 29 17.29 4.49 4.58
C MET A 29 18.70 4.72 4.03
N TYR A 30 18.94 4.34 2.77
CA TYR A 30 20.24 4.50 2.12
C TYR A 30 20.66 5.98 2.02
N ASN A 31 19.71 6.89 1.77
CA ASN A 31 19.97 8.32 1.66
C ASN A 31 19.94 9.07 3.01
N HIS A 32 19.84 8.35 4.13
CA HIS A 32 19.69 8.92 5.48
C HIS A 32 18.49 9.88 5.66
N ASP A 33 17.53 9.84 4.74
CA ASP A 33 16.35 10.70 4.72
C ASP A 33 15.15 10.07 5.45
N LEU A 34 15.32 8.86 5.98
CA LEU A 34 14.23 8.18 6.69
C LEU A 34 13.72 9.01 7.87
N ILE A 35 14.63 9.62 8.64
CA ILE A 35 14.31 10.38 9.85
C ILE A 35 13.45 11.62 9.54
N SER A 36 13.61 12.22 8.36
CA SER A 36 12.80 13.39 7.96
C SER A 36 11.33 13.03 7.73
N GLN A 37 11.04 11.75 7.48
CA GLN A 37 9.69 11.24 7.28
C GLN A 37 9.05 10.70 8.57
N TRP A 38 9.76 10.79 9.70
CA TRP A 38 9.18 10.52 11.01
C TRP A 38 8.60 11.80 11.62
N PRO A 39 7.43 11.71 12.28
CA PRO A 39 6.64 10.50 12.54
C PRO A 39 5.77 10.11 11.35
N ILE A 40 5.63 8.80 11.07
CA ILE A 40 4.80 8.28 9.96
C ILE A 40 3.31 8.64 10.12
N PHE A 41 2.85 8.78 11.37
CA PHE A 41 1.50 9.21 11.72
C PHE A 41 1.54 10.29 12.79
N VAL A 42 0.77 11.35 12.60
CA VAL A 42 0.64 12.48 13.55
C VAL A 42 -0.82 12.93 13.56
N HIS A 43 -1.41 13.09 14.75
CA HIS A 43 -2.83 13.46 14.93
C HIS A 43 -3.82 12.58 14.12
N ASN A 44 -3.59 11.26 14.09
CA ASN A 44 -4.36 10.28 13.28
C ASN A 44 -4.33 10.53 11.77
N GLN A 45 -3.36 11.29 11.28
CA GLN A 45 -3.16 11.53 9.85
C GLN A 45 -1.81 10.96 9.39
N PRO A 46 -1.78 10.27 8.23
CA PRO A 46 -0.52 9.85 7.63
C PRO A 46 0.33 11.06 7.23
N GLN A 47 1.64 10.95 7.43
CA GLN A 47 2.62 11.99 7.11
C GLN A 47 3.65 11.48 6.11
N GLY A 48 4.13 12.39 5.26
CA GLY A 48 5.16 12.09 4.27
C GLY A 48 4.75 11.01 3.27
N LEU A 49 5.70 10.61 2.43
CA LEU A 49 5.45 9.62 1.40
C LEU A 49 5.31 8.21 2.00
N ILE A 50 6.03 7.91 3.08
CA ILE A 50 5.92 6.62 3.78
C ILE A 50 4.54 6.44 4.42
N GLY A 51 4.01 7.45 5.13
CA GLY A 51 2.71 7.35 5.79
C GLY A 51 1.57 7.21 4.79
N TRP A 52 1.53 8.06 3.76
CA TRP A 52 0.50 7.97 2.72
C TRP A 52 0.64 6.69 1.88
N GLY A 53 1.87 6.27 1.58
CA GLY A 53 2.17 5.01 0.92
C GLY A 53 1.70 3.78 1.69
N LEU A 54 1.87 3.77 3.02
CA LEU A 54 1.37 2.70 3.88
C LEU A 54 -0.16 2.65 3.88
N VAL A 55 -0.83 3.79 4.06
CA VAL A 55 -2.30 3.86 4.08
C VAL A 55 -2.90 3.38 2.76
N THR A 56 -2.39 3.88 1.62
CA THR A 56 -2.86 3.48 0.29
C THR A 56 -2.66 2.00 0.02
N THR A 57 -1.49 1.46 0.37
CA THR A 57 -1.18 0.03 0.21
C THR A 57 -2.11 -0.85 1.07
N VAL A 58 -2.39 -0.45 2.30
CA VAL A 58 -3.32 -1.15 3.19
C VAL A 58 -4.75 -1.11 2.64
N ILE A 59 -5.22 0.06 2.18
CA ILE A 59 -6.55 0.21 1.57
C ILE A 59 -6.69 -0.69 0.34
N LEU A 60 -5.71 -0.71 -0.56
CA LEU A 60 -5.72 -1.58 -1.74
C LEU A 60 -5.78 -3.06 -1.35
N THR A 61 -5.03 -3.45 -0.32
CA THR A 61 -5.05 -4.82 0.21
C THR A 61 -6.44 -5.17 0.75
N LEU A 62 -7.08 -4.26 1.50
CA LEU A 62 -8.43 -4.46 2.03
C LEU A 62 -9.48 -4.55 0.93
N ILE A 63 -9.39 -3.69 -0.09
CA ILE A 63 -10.29 -3.75 -1.26
C ILE A 63 -10.14 -5.09 -1.96
N ALA A 64 -8.91 -5.56 -2.19
CA ALA A 64 -8.65 -6.86 -2.81
C ALA A 64 -9.21 -8.03 -1.98
N TRP A 65 -9.15 -7.92 -0.65
CA TRP A 65 -9.64 -8.94 0.28
C TRP A 65 -11.16 -9.02 0.32
N VAL A 66 -11.82 -7.87 0.50
CA VAL A 66 -13.28 -7.75 0.63
C VAL A 66 -13.98 -7.88 -0.74
N TRP A 67 -13.24 -7.76 -1.85
CA TRP A 67 -13.80 -7.84 -3.19
C TRP A 67 -14.70 -9.07 -3.35
N PRO A 68 -15.98 -8.88 -3.70
CA PRO A 68 -16.99 -9.92 -3.62
C PRO A 68 -16.60 -11.11 -4.50
N LYS A 69 -16.68 -12.30 -3.89
CA LYS A 69 -16.70 -13.55 -4.66
C LYS A 69 -18.07 -13.65 -5.33
N PRO A 70 -18.16 -14.15 -6.58
CA PRO A 70 -19.44 -14.37 -7.21
C PRO A 70 -20.30 -15.24 -6.29
N ARG A 71 -21.50 -14.76 -5.94
CA ARG A 71 -22.52 -15.60 -5.32
C ARG A 71 -22.96 -16.57 -6.42
N ILE A 72 -22.71 -17.85 -6.18
CA ILE A 72 -23.08 -18.97 -7.05
C ILE A 72 -24.60 -18.95 -7.24
#